data_AF-A0A944VYV5-F1
#
_entry.id   AF-A0A944VYV5-F1
#
_cell.length_a   1.000
_cell.length_b   1.000
_cell.length_c   1.000
_cell.angle_alpha   90.00
_cell.angle_beta   90.00
_cell.angle_gamma   90.00
#
_symmetry.space_group_name_H-M   'P 1'
#
loop_
_entity.id
_entity.type
_entity.pdbx_description
1 polymer ?
#
loop_
_entity_poly.entity_id
_entity_poly.type
_entity_poly.pdbx_seq_one_letter_code
_entity_poly.pdbx_strand_id
1 'polypeptide(L)' 'MTTGPLRVGIGGPVGSGKTALVEALCRRLRDEFDLFVVTNDIYTREDQEILTRAGALPAERIVGVETGGCPHTAIRED' A
#
# COMPACT_ATOMS: atom_id res chain seq x y z
N MET A 1 -3.35 24.46 12.53
CA MET A 1 -2.45 23.31 12.31
C MET A 1 -3.21 22.30 11.47
N THR A 2 -2.89 22.18 10.19
CA THR A 2 -3.48 21.12 9.37
C THR A 2 -2.74 19.83 9.68
N THR A 3 -3.37 18.92 10.40
CA THR A 3 -2.88 17.55 10.54
C THR A 3 -2.86 16.93 9.15
N GLY A 4 -1.72 16.37 8.74
CA GLY A 4 -1.59 15.66 7.46
C GLY A 4 -2.56 14.46 7.35
N PRO A 5 -2.57 13.76 6.20
CA PRO A 5 -3.45 12.61 6.02
C PRO A 5 -3.19 11.54 7.09
N LEU A 6 -4.24 10.81 7.47
CA LEU A 6 -4.10 9.62 8.29
C LEU A 6 -3.22 8.60 7.55
N ARG A 7 -2.16 8.14 8.20
CA ARG A 7 -1.24 7.13 7.66
C ARG A 7 -1.48 5.82 8.39
N VAL A 8 -1.76 4.76 7.65
CA VAL A 8 -2.03 3.42 8.20
C VAL A 8 -1.04 2.43 7.59
N GLY A 9 -0.20 1.84 8.43
CA GLY A 9 0.74 0.79 8.02
C GLY A 9 0.11 -0.59 8.09
N ILE A 10 0.14 -1.36 7.00
CA ILE A 10 -0.33 -2.75 6.96
C ILE A 10 0.88 -3.69 6.92
N GLY A 11 1.27 -4.19 8.10
CA GLY A 11 2.37 -5.15 8.27
C GLY A 11 1.88 -6.58 8.49
N GLY A 12 2.76 -7.56 8.26
CA GLY A 12 2.48 -8.97 8.45
C GLY A 12 3.39 -9.90 7.65
N PRO A 13 3.44 -11.21 7.97
CA PRO A 13 4.27 -12.20 7.27
C PRO A 13 4.03 -12.25 5.75
N VAL A 14 4.99 -12.82 5.01
CA VAL A 14 4.79 -13.12 3.58
C VAL A 14 3.60 -14.07 3.42
N GLY A 15 2.72 -13.80 2.46
CA GLY A 15 1.53 -14.61 2.20
C GLY A 15 0.34 -14.41 3.15
N SER A 16 0.41 -13.50 4.13
CA SER A 16 -0.68 -13.28 5.10
C SER A 16 -1.90 -12.51 4.56
N GLY A 17 -1.94 -12.22 3.25
CA GLY A 17 -3.06 -11.52 2.62
C GLY A 17 -3.08 -9.99 2.77
N LYS A 18 -1.93 -9.35 3.03
CA LYS A 18 -1.84 -7.87 3.15
C LYS A 18 -2.40 -7.14 1.93
N THR A 19 -1.99 -7.55 0.73
CA THR A 19 -2.43 -6.95 -0.54
C THR A 19 -3.92 -7.14 -0.76
N ALA A 20 -4.46 -8.32 -0.42
CA ALA A 20 -5.89 -8.59 -0.48
C ALA A 20 -6.70 -7.73 0.50
N LEU A 21 -6.18 -7.51 1.72
CA LEU A 21 -6.80 -6.59 2.68
C LEU A 21 -6.80 -5.16 2.16
N VAL A 22 -5.67 -4.68 1.61
CA VAL A 22 -5.57 -3.33 1.03
C VAL A 22 -6.57 -3.17 -0.12
N GLU A 23 -6.67 -4.14 -1.02
CA GLU A 23 -7.66 -4.12 -2.10
C GLU A 23 -9.09 -3.97 -1.57
N ALA A 24 -9.47 -4.80 -0.58
CA ALA A 24 -10.81 -4.78 0.00
C ALA A 24 -11.12 -3.44 0.68
N LEU A 25 -10.15 -2.87 1.41
CA LEU A 25 -10.28 -1.55 2.02
C LEU A 25 -10.44 -0.45 0.97
N CYS A 26 -9.63 -0.44 -0.08
CA CYS A 26 -9.76 0.53 -1.17
C CYS A 26 -11.14 0.46 -1.82
N ARG A 27 -11.61 -0.73 -2.21
CA ARG A 27 -12.95 -0.89 -2.81
C ARG A 27 -14.06 -0.38 -1.90
N ARG A 28 -13.94 -0.61 -0.58
CA ARG A 28 -14.97 -0.23 0.38
C ARG A 28 -14.98 1.27 0.69
N LEU A 29 -13.83 1.94 0.63
CA LEU A 29 -13.65 3.28 1.18
C LEU A 29 -13.40 4.37 0.13
N ARG A 30 -13.03 4.00 -1.11
CA ARG A 30 -12.65 4.97 -2.16
C ARG A 30 -13.72 5.97 -2.57
N ASP A 31 -14.99 5.67 -2.31
CA ASP A 31 -16.12 6.56 -2.63
C ASP A 31 -16.43 7.54 -1.48
N GLU A 32 -15.87 7.28 -0.29
CA GLU A 32 -16.08 8.09 0.93
C GLU A 32 -14.84 8.92 1.29
N PHE A 33 -13.64 8.45 0.93
CA PHE A 33 -12.38 9.07 1.32
C PHE A 33 -11.45 9.28 0.13
N ASP A 34 -10.62 10.33 0.22
CA ASP A 34 -9.51 10.55 -0.70
C ASP A 34 -8.34 9.63 -0.34
N LEU A 35 -8.20 8.52 -1.07
CA LEU A 35 -7.25 7.45 -0.74
C LEU A 35 -6.02 7.42 -1.66
N PHE A 36 -4.92 6.99 -1.07
CA PHE A 36 -3.65 6.72 -1.74
C PHE A 36 -3.01 5.48 -1.12
N VAL A 37 -2.38 4.64 -1.94
CA VAL A 37 -1.68 3.43 -1.49
C VAL A 37 -0.22 3.51 -1.87
N VAL A 38 0.65 3.28 -0.88
CA VAL A 38 2.06 2.99 -1.09
C VAL A 38 2.28 1.52 -0.80
N THR A 39 2.70 0.75 -1.81
CA THR A 39 3.14 -0.63 -1.60
C THR A 39 4.66 -0.66 -1.46
N ASN A 40 5.15 -1.56 -0.62
CA ASN A 40 6.56 -1.80 -0.43
C ASN A 40 6.82 -3.27 -0.76
N ASP A 41 7.72 -3.49 -1.71
CA ASP A 41 8.25 -4.82 -1.98
C ASP A 41 9.78 -4.74 -2.12
N ILE A 42 10.44 -5.86 -1.90
CA ILE A 42 11.90 -5.91 -1.73
C ILE A 42 12.61 -5.74 -3.07
N TYR A 43 12.11 -6.42 -4.11
CA TYR A 43 12.77 -6.50 -5.43
C TYR A 43 11.84 -6.30 -6.61
N THR A 44 10.53 -6.15 -6.38
CA THR A 44 9.54 -6.09 -7.46
C THR A 44 8.53 -4.97 -7.23
N ARG A 45 7.58 -4.84 -8.15
CA ARG A 45 6.40 -3.97 -8.01
C ARG A 45 5.10 -4.76 -8.10
N GLU A 46 5.16 -6.05 -7.80
CA GLU A 46 4.05 -6.98 -8.00
C GLU A 46 2.79 -6.54 -7.25
N ASP A 47 2.92 -6.08 -5.99
CA ASP A 47 1.78 -5.56 -5.22
C ASP A 47 1.13 -4.33 -5.88
N GLN A 48 1.92 -3.41 -6.43
CA GLN A 48 1.40 -2.24 -7.17
C GLN A 48 0.61 -2.72 -8.41
N GLU A 49 1.17 -3.67 -9.16
CA GLU A 49 0.54 -4.21 -10.36
C GLU A 49 -0.75 -4.96 -10.05
N ILE A 50 -0.78 -5.78 -8.99
CA ILE A 50 -1.96 -6.50 -8.52
C ILE A 50 -3.08 -5.50 -8.23
N LEU A 51 -2.80 -4.47 -7.42
CA LEU A 51 -3.82 -3.48 -7.03
C LEU A 51 -4.31 -2.65 -8.22
N THR A 52 -3.41 -2.30 -9.14
CA THR A 52 -3.75 -1.55 -10.36
C THR A 52 -4.63 -2.39 -11.28
N ARG A 53 -4.26 -3.65 -11.55
CA ARG A 53 -5.05 -4.57 -12.39
C ARG A 53 -6.40 -4.92 -11.76
N ALA A 54 -6.47 -5.03 -10.44
CA ALA A 54 -7.72 -5.24 -9.71
C ALA A 54 -8.67 -4.03 -9.75
N GLY A 55 -8.17 -2.86 -10.17
CA GLY A 55 -8.93 -1.61 -10.17
C GLY A 55 -9.26 -1.15 -8.75
N ALA A 56 -8.35 -1.37 -7.80
CA ALA A 56 -8.53 -0.99 -6.40
C ALA A 56 -8.73 0.54 -6.27
N LEU A 57 -7.85 1.30 -6.93
CA LEU A 57 -7.88 2.76 -7.10
C LEU A 57 -7.40 3.11 -8.53
N PRO A 58 -7.61 4.35 -9.00
CA PRO A 58 -6.90 4.88 -10.17
C PRO A 58 -5.38 4.67 -10.05
N ALA A 59 -4.71 4.36 -11.16
CA ALA A 59 -3.30 3.94 -11.17
C ALA A 59 -2.37 5.02 -10.58
N GLU A 60 -2.68 6.30 -10.81
CA GLU A 60 -1.96 7.45 -10.28
C GLU A 60 -2.02 7.57 -8.74
N ARG A 61 -2.89 6.78 -8.09
CA ARG A 61 -3.04 6.73 -6.63
C ARG A 61 -2.40 5.51 -5.98
N ILE A 62 -1.67 4.71 -6.76
CA ILE A 62 -0.98 3.51 -6.29
C ILE A 62 0.49 3.62 -6.69
N VAL A 63 1.38 3.68 -5.70
CA VAL A 63 2.83 3.77 -5.92
C VAL A 63 3.53 2.61 -5.24
N GLY A 64 4.36 1.89 -6.00
CA GLY A 64 5.28 0.88 -5.49
C GLY A 64 6.65 1.49 -5.19
N VAL A 65 7.18 1.16 -4.02
CA VAL A 65 8.54 1.51 -3.59
C VAL A 65 9.34 0.22 -3.43
N GLU A 66 10.50 0.16 -4.08
CA GLU A 66 11.47 -0.91 -3.92
C GLU A 66 12.42 -0.55 -2.77
N THR A 67 12.56 -1.46 -1.80
CA THR A 67 13.31 -1.15 -0.58
C THR A 67 14.72 -1.71 -0.53
N GLY A 68 15.09 -2.56 -1.49
CA GLY A 68 16.47 -3.02 -1.68
C GLY A 68 17.03 -3.91 -0.57
N GLY A 69 16.19 -4.42 0.35
CA GLY A 69 16.63 -5.24 1.48
C GLY A 69 15.56 -5.54 2.52
N CYS A 70 15.89 -5.41 3.81
CA CYS A 70 14.99 -5.76 4.91
C CYS A 70 13.79 -4.79 4.97
N PRO A 71 12.54 -5.26 4.86
CA PRO A 71 11.37 -4.38 4.81
C PRO A 71 11.18 -3.54 6.06
N HIS A 72 11.73 -3.96 7.21
CA HIS A 72 11.66 -3.23 8.48
C HIS A 72 12.42 -1.91 8.45
N THR A 73 13.53 -1.84 7.72
CA THR A 73 14.34 -0.61 7.61
C THR A 73 13.59 0.48 6.84
N ALA A 74 12.71 0.11 5.93
CA ALA A 74 11.95 1.06 5.13
C ALA A 74 10.69 1.60 5.81
N ILE A 75 10.25 1.00 6.93
CA ILE A 75 8.98 1.33 7.59
C ILE A 75 9.13 1.67 9.08
N ARG A 76 10.35 1.68 9.61
CA ARG A 76 10.65 2.05 11.00
C ARG A 76 11.70 3.16 10.98
N GLU A 77 11.46 4.22 11.73
CA GLU A 77 12.53 5.10 12.21
C GLU A 77 13.23 4.32 13.33
N ASP A 78 14.54 4.15 13.19
CA ASP A 78 15.45 3.66 14.23
C ASP A 78 15.47 4.56 15.48
#